data_AF-Q0WW87-F1
#
_entry.id   AF-Q0WW87-F1
#
_cell.length_a   1.000
_cell.length_b   1.000
_cell.length_c   1.000
_cell.angle_alpha   90.00
_cell.angle_beta   90.00
_cell.angle_gamma   90.00
#
_symmetry.space_group_name_H-M   'P 1'
#
loop_
_entity.id
_entity.type
_entity.pdbx_description
1 polymer ?
#
loop_
_entity_poly.entity_id
_entity_poly.type
_entity_poly.pdbx_seq_one_letter_code
_entity_poly.pdbx_strand_id
1 'polypeptide(L)'
;MGMGSNGELKYEISQNAYIKLVLHSLRHKTAAVNGVLVGRISPKDDGVVEISDSVPLFHSNLALLPPLEISLIMIEEHYVAQGLSIVGYFHANERFDDVELCGVAKNIGDHISRYFPQAPILLLNNKKLEALSKGKERSPVMQLCVKDASKNWRVVGADGGSKLLLKEPSANVVLSDYISSEKWKDVTDVDDHLDDVTKDWLNPGLFN
;
A
#
# COMPACT_ATOMS: atom_id res chain seq x y z
N MET A 1 -18.97 -2.79 -24.33
CA MET A 1 -17.69 -2.15 -24.70
C MET A 1 -17.82 -0.66 -24.42
N GLY A 2 -17.54 -0.24 -23.19
CA GLY A 2 -17.47 1.17 -22.83
C GLY A 2 -16.00 1.59 -22.88
N MET A 3 -15.68 2.57 -23.71
CA MET A 3 -14.40 3.27 -23.70
C MET A 3 -14.23 3.89 -22.30
N GLY A 4 -13.37 3.30 -21.47
CA GLY A 4 -12.96 3.93 -20.22
C GLY A 4 -12.14 5.16 -20.56
N SER A 5 -12.75 6.33 -20.49
CA SER A 5 -12.01 7.58 -20.35
C SER A 5 -11.02 7.38 -19.20
N ASN A 6 -9.74 7.70 -19.43
CA ASN A 6 -8.77 7.86 -18.35
C ASN A 6 -9.18 9.11 -17.53
N GLY A 7 -10.29 9.00 -16.81
CA GLY A 7 -10.73 9.97 -15.83
C GLY A 7 -9.69 10.04 -14.72
N GLU A 8 -9.45 11.25 -14.24
CA GLU A 8 -8.54 11.51 -13.15
C GLU A 8 -9.01 10.80 -11.87
N LEU A 9 -8.40 9.65 -11.54
CA LEU A 9 -8.75 8.88 -10.35
C LEU A 9 -8.19 9.48 -9.07
N LYS A 10 -9.01 9.52 -8.01
CA LYS A 10 -8.58 9.83 -6.65
C LYS A 10 -8.44 8.53 -5.86
N TYR A 11 -7.34 8.38 -5.15
CA TYR A 11 -7.10 7.26 -4.27
C TYR A 11 -7.15 7.77 -2.84
N GLU A 12 -8.17 7.38 -2.09
CA GLU A 12 -8.36 7.79 -0.70
C GLU A 12 -7.95 6.65 0.22
N ILE A 13 -6.84 6.80 0.94
CA ILE A 13 -6.33 5.80 1.88
C ILE A 13 -6.68 6.17 3.31
N SER A 14 -7.23 5.20 4.06
CA SER A 14 -7.50 5.35 5.48
C SER A 14 -6.20 5.49 6.27
N GLN A 15 -6.27 6.21 7.39
CA GLN A 15 -5.15 6.42 8.30
C GLN A 15 -4.50 5.09 8.72
N ASN A 16 -5.30 4.10 9.09
CA ASN A 16 -4.78 2.82 9.57
C ASN A 16 -4.12 2.02 8.44
N ALA A 17 -4.71 1.99 7.23
CA ALA A 17 -4.12 1.34 6.07
C ALA A 17 -2.76 1.95 5.71
N TYR A 18 -2.69 3.28 5.72
CA TYR A 18 -1.47 4.04 5.45
C TYR A 18 -0.39 3.78 6.50
N ILE A 19 -0.73 3.91 7.79
CA ILE A 19 0.22 3.76 8.89
C ILE A 19 0.75 2.33 8.96
N LYS A 20 -0.12 1.31 8.80
CA LYS A 20 0.27 -0.11 8.89
C LYS A 20 1.41 -0.46 7.91
N LEU A 21 1.34 0.03 6.68
CA LEU A 21 2.37 -0.18 5.66
C LEU A 21 3.68 0.57 5.97
N VAL A 22 3.60 1.81 6.46
CA VAL A 22 4.81 2.56 6.85
C VAL A 22 5.50 1.89 8.04
N LEU A 23 4.73 1.44 9.04
CA LEU A 23 5.27 0.72 10.19
C LEU A 23 5.90 -0.62 9.78
N HIS A 24 5.33 -1.34 8.82
CA HIS A 24 5.95 -2.55 8.24
C HIS A 24 7.32 -2.25 7.63
N SER A 25 7.45 -1.20 6.82
CA SER A 25 8.75 -0.78 6.26
C SER A 25 9.75 -0.36 7.34
N LEU A 26 9.29 0.25 8.44
CA LEU A 26 10.14 0.65 9.56
C LEU A 26 10.59 -0.53 10.42
N ARG A 27 9.85 -1.64 10.44
CA ARG A 27 10.27 -2.87 11.11
C ARG A 27 11.42 -3.55 10.39
N HIS A 28 11.44 -3.47 9.05
CA HIS A 28 12.44 -4.10 8.19
C HIS A 28 13.26 -3.07 7.41
N LYS A 29 13.89 -2.12 8.10
CA LYS A 29 14.56 -0.93 7.51
C LYS A 29 15.64 -1.22 6.46
N THR A 30 16.21 -2.42 6.46
CA THR A 30 17.30 -2.83 5.57
C THR A 30 16.85 -3.82 4.50
N ALA A 31 15.55 -4.07 4.38
CA ALA A 31 14.98 -4.99 3.41
C ALA A 31 13.92 -4.26 2.57
N ALA A 32 13.71 -4.74 1.35
CA ALA A 32 12.51 -4.39 0.62
C ALA A 32 11.30 -5.04 1.29
N VAL A 33 10.17 -4.34 1.36
CA VAL A 33 8.92 -4.91 1.85
C VAL A 33 7.79 -4.68 0.85
N ASN A 34 6.75 -5.49 0.92
CA ASN A 34 5.54 -5.30 0.14
C ASN A 34 4.25 -5.56 0.92
N GLY A 35 3.15 -5.16 0.32
CA GLY A 35 1.82 -5.36 0.85
C GLY A 35 0.75 -5.19 -0.21
N VAL A 36 -0.49 -5.50 0.13
CA VAL A 36 -1.66 -5.23 -0.72
C VAL A 36 -2.56 -4.18 -0.10
N LEU A 37 -3.24 -3.45 -0.96
CA LEU A 37 -4.24 -2.45 -0.59
C LEU A 37 -5.61 -3.09 -0.70
N VAL A 38 -6.43 -2.95 0.33
CA VAL A 38 -7.76 -3.54 0.41
C VAL A 38 -8.80 -2.44 0.44
N GLY A 39 -9.80 -2.56 -0.42
CA GLY A 39 -10.72 -1.45 -0.66
C GLY A 39 -11.82 -1.77 -1.65
N ARG A 40 -12.36 -0.70 -2.25
CA ARG A 40 -13.37 -0.76 -3.31
C ARG A 40 -13.40 0.55 -4.10
N ILE A 41 -14.10 0.55 -5.23
CA ILE A 41 -14.53 1.79 -5.88
C ILE A 41 -15.62 2.43 -5.01
N SER A 42 -15.59 3.75 -4.83
CA SER A 42 -16.57 4.44 -4.01
C SER A 42 -17.97 4.28 -4.60
N PRO A 43 -18.97 3.83 -3.82
CA PRO A 43 -20.35 3.74 -4.29
C PRO A 43 -20.97 5.09 -4.68
N LYS A 44 -20.31 6.20 -4.31
CA LYS A 44 -20.78 7.57 -4.55
C LYS A 44 -20.11 8.23 -5.76
N ASP A 45 -18.91 7.78 -6.13
CA ASP A 45 -18.09 8.37 -7.18
C ASP A 45 -17.17 7.29 -7.77
N ASP A 46 -17.48 6.85 -8.99
CA ASP A 46 -16.69 5.85 -9.72
C ASP A 46 -15.25 6.33 -10.03
N GLY A 47 -14.97 7.62 -9.85
CA GLY A 47 -13.64 8.22 -9.93
C GLY A 47 -12.80 8.10 -8.67
N VAL A 48 -13.32 7.49 -7.59
CA VAL A 48 -12.64 7.35 -6.29
C VAL A 48 -12.42 5.88 -5.96
N VAL A 49 -11.16 5.51 -5.69
CA VAL A 49 -10.80 4.23 -5.10
C VAL A 49 -10.59 4.42 -3.60
N GLU A 50 -11.48 3.85 -2.79
CA GLU A 50 -11.42 3.87 -1.33
C GLU A 50 -10.55 2.71 -0.84
N ILE A 51 -9.35 3.01 -0.33
CA ILE A 51 -8.46 2.05 0.31
C ILE A 51 -8.77 2.06 1.81
N SER A 52 -9.53 1.07 2.26
CA SER A 52 -10.06 0.98 3.61
C SER A 52 -9.08 0.31 4.57
N ASP A 53 -8.35 -0.70 4.11
CA ASP A 53 -7.30 -1.38 4.88
C ASP A 53 -6.10 -1.73 3.99
N SER A 54 -5.05 -2.26 4.61
CA SER A 54 -3.88 -2.81 3.95
C SER A 54 -3.39 -4.07 4.67
N VAL A 55 -2.67 -4.92 3.94
CA VAL A 55 -2.06 -6.13 4.48
C VAL A 55 -0.56 -6.13 4.16
N PRO A 56 0.32 -6.00 5.18
CA PRO A 56 1.74 -6.28 5.05
C PRO A 56 1.96 -7.72 4.62
N LEU A 57 2.64 -7.96 3.50
CA LEU A 57 2.85 -9.31 2.96
C LEU A 57 4.20 -9.85 3.43
N PHE A 58 5.27 -9.40 2.79
CA PHE A 58 6.58 -10.02 2.93
C PHE A 58 7.67 -9.00 3.22
N HIS A 59 8.68 -9.46 3.95
CA HIS A 59 9.93 -8.75 4.22
C HIS A 59 11.15 -9.56 3.78
N SER A 60 10.93 -10.76 3.24
CA SER A 60 11.92 -11.60 2.60
C SER A 60 11.37 -12.14 1.28
N ASN A 61 12.25 -12.41 0.29
CA ASN A 61 11.89 -13.16 -0.92
C ASN A 61 10.56 -12.76 -1.60
N LEU A 62 10.31 -11.46 -1.78
CA LEU A 62 9.02 -10.84 -2.13
C LEU A 62 8.32 -11.39 -3.39
N ALA A 63 9.02 -12.16 -4.22
CA ALA A 63 8.57 -12.64 -5.53
C ALA A 63 8.42 -14.18 -5.61
N LEU A 64 8.46 -14.90 -4.49
CA LEU A 64 8.16 -16.33 -4.50
C LEU A 64 6.66 -16.53 -4.73
N LEU A 65 6.33 -17.18 -5.85
CA LEU A 65 4.94 -17.38 -6.27
C LEU A 65 4.11 -18.16 -5.24
N PRO A 66 4.56 -19.28 -4.65
CA PRO A 66 3.69 -20.05 -3.77
C PRO A 66 3.24 -19.30 -2.50
N PRO A 67 4.14 -18.63 -1.74
CA PRO A 67 3.73 -17.76 -0.62
C PRO A 67 2.81 -16.62 -1.06
N LEU A 68 3.08 -15.99 -2.21
CA LEU A 68 2.23 -14.92 -2.73
C LEU A 68 0.81 -15.41 -3.03
N GLU A 69 0.67 -16.52 -3.76
CA GLU A 69 -0.64 -17.07 -4.15
C GLU A 69 -1.49 -17.43 -2.93
N ILE A 70 -0.93 -18.15 -1.95
CA ILE A 70 -1.69 -18.50 -0.74
C ILE A 70 -2.10 -17.26 0.05
N SER A 71 -1.21 -16.26 0.14
CA SER A 71 -1.49 -15.00 0.84
C SER A 71 -2.65 -14.24 0.20
N LEU A 72 -2.66 -14.12 -1.14
CA LEU A 72 -3.74 -13.43 -1.86
C LEU A 72 -5.08 -14.15 -1.66
N ILE A 73 -5.11 -15.49 -1.70
CA ILE A 73 -6.32 -16.28 -1.45
C ILE A 73 -6.84 -16.05 -0.02
N MET A 74 -5.97 -16.10 0.99
CA MET A 74 -6.33 -15.87 2.39
C MET A 74 -6.93 -14.48 2.61
N ILE A 75 -6.34 -13.47 1.97
CA ILE A 75 -6.79 -12.08 2.04
C ILE A 75 -8.15 -11.92 1.34
N GLU A 76 -8.30 -12.46 0.14
CA GLU A 76 -9.57 -12.40 -0.60
C GLU A 76 -10.72 -13.06 0.18
N GLU A 77 -10.51 -14.25 0.73
CA GLU A 77 -11.51 -14.98 1.51
C GLU A 77 -11.92 -14.20 2.78
N HIS A 78 -10.98 -13.50 3.43
CA HIS A 78 -11.28 -12.71 4.62
C HIS A 78 -12.12 -11.45 4.30
N TYR A 79 -11.79 -10.76 3.21
CA TYR A 79 -12.36 -9.44 2.90
C TYR A 79 -13.61 -9.49 2.00
N VAL A 80 -13.83 -10.58 1.27
CA VAL A 80 -15.00 -10.73 0.38
C VAL A 80 -16.32 -10.61 1.15
N ALA A 81 -16.40 -11.16 2.36
CA ALA A 81 -17.58 -11.07 3.22
C ALA A 81 -17.90 -9.63 3.67
N GLN A 82 -16.90 -8.74 3.62
CA GLN A 82 -17.01 -7.33 3.99
C GLN A 82 -17.29 -6.44 2.75
N GLY A 83 -17.40 -7.04 1.56
CA GLY A 83 -17.57 -6.33 0.29
C GLY A 83 -16.34 -5.52 -0.11
N LEU A 84 -15.15 -5.99 0.30
CA LEU A 84 -13.86 -5.39 -0.05
C LEU A 84 -13.06 -6.37 -0.91
N SER A 85 -12.17 -5.83 -1.74
CA SER A 85 -11.27 -6.60 -2.60
C SER A 85 -9.85 -6.03 -2.57
N ILE A 86 -8.92 -6.77 -3.15
CA ILE A 86 -7.57 -6.26 -3.40
C ILE A 86 -7.66 -5.22 -4.52
N VAL A 87 -7.34 -3.97 -4.19
CA VAL A 87 -7.46 -2.82 -5.10
C VAL A 87 -6.13 -2.25 -5.52
N GLY A 88 -5.00 -2.72 -4.99
CA GLY A 88 -3.68 -2.21 -5.35
C GLY A 88 -2.55 -2.88 -4.60
N TYR A 89 -1.34 -2.36 -4.83
CA TYR A 89 -0.10 -2.91 -4.29
C TYR A 89 0.73 -1.84 -3.59
N PHE A 90 1.46 -2.24 -2.57
CA PHE A 90 2.44 -1.42 -1.87
C PHE A 90 3.84 -2.01 -2.02
N HIS A 91 4.82 -1.13 -2.17
CA HIS A 91 6.23 -1.51 -2.18
C HIS A 91 7.07 -0.47 -1.44
N ALA A 92 8.10 -0.94 -0.73
CA ALA A 92 9.18 -0.11 -0.25
C ALA A 92 10.52 -0.72 -0.71
N ASN A 93 11.35 0.09 -1.36
CA ASN A 93 12.67 -0.35 -1.80
C ASN A 93 13.64 -0.44 -0.61
N GLU A 94 14.62 -1.35 -0.71
CA GLU A 94 15.69 -1.51 0.29
C GLU A 94 16.60 -0.28 0.40
N ARG A 95 16.77 0.45 -0.72
CA ARG A 95 17.67 1.60 -0.82
C ARG A 95 16.92 2.87 -0.46
N PHE A 96 17.54 3.69 0.39
CA PHE A 96 16.96 4.93 0.89
C PHE A 96 16.66 5.96 -0.22
N ASP A 97 17.50 6.02 -1.26
CA ASP A 97 17.40 7.02 -2.33
C ASP A 97 16.73 6.50 -3.59
N ASP A 98 16.36 5.22 -3.63
CA ASP A 98 15.69 4.58 -4.76
C ASP A 98 14.18 4.83 -4.72
N VAL A 99 13.72 5.64 -5.67
CA VAL A 99 12.32 6.02 -5.86
C VAL A 99 11.72 5.41 -7.13
N GLU A 100 12.39 4.42 -7.71
CA GLU A 100 11.95 3.74 -8.93
C GLU A 100 11.18 2.44 -8.60
N LEU A 101 10.23 2.10 -9.48
CA LEU A 101 9.51 0.83 -9.38
C LEU A 101 10.37 -0.33 -9.89
N CYS A 102 10.68 -1.26 -9.00
CA CYS A 102 11.37 -2.50 -9.34
C CYS A 102 10.50 -3.44 -10.20
N GLY A 103 11.14 -4.43 -10.85
CA GLY A 103 10.45 -5.38 -11.72
C GLY A 103 9.39 -6.23 -11.00
N VAL A 104 9.65 -6.60 -9.73
CA VAL A 104 8.70 -7.36 -8.90
C VAL A 104 7.41 -6.57 -8.68
N ALA A 105 7.53 -5.30 -8.29
CA ALA A 105 6.38 -4.43 -8.07
C ALA A 105 5.55 -4.25 -9.35
N LYS A 106 6.22 -4.08 -10.51
CA LYS A 106 5.56 -3.96 -11.81
C LYS A 106 4.81 -5.25 -12.18
N ASN A 107 5.44 -6.42 -12.00
CA ASN A 107 4.83 -7.71 -12.33
C ASN A 107 3.60 -8.03 -11.46
N ILE A 108 3.69 -7.79 -10.15
CA ILE A 108 2.56 -8.03 -9.23
C ILE A 108 1.45 -7.01 -9.50
N GLY A 109 1.80 -5.73 -9.66
CA GLY A 109 0.82 -4.70 -10.04
C GLY A 109 0.15 -5.02 -11.38
N ASP A 110 0.89 -5.53 -12.36
CA ASP A 110 0.33 -5.96 -13.64
C ASP A 110 -0.70 -7.07 -13.46
N HIS A 111 -0.43 -8.02 -12.57
CA HIS A 111 -1.37 -9.09 -12.25
C HIS A 111 -2.64 -8.55 -11.58
N ILE A 112 -2.51 -7.74 -10.53
CA ILE A 112 -3.65 -7.12 -9.83
C ILE A 112 -4.48 -6.28 -10.81
N SER A 113 -3.84 -5.52 -11.70
CA SER A 113 -4.53 -4.68 -12.69
C SER A 113 -5.40 -5.44 -13.70
N ARG A 114 -5.24 -6.76 -13.83
CA ARG A 114 -6.13 -7.60 -14.67
C ARG A 114 -7.50 -7.81 -14.04
N TYR A 115 -7.55 -7.82 -12.71
CA TYR A 115 -8.77 -8.01 -11.92
C TYR A 115 -9.36 -6.68 -11.46
N PHE A 116 -8.50 -5.70 -11.16
CA PHE A 116 -8.87 -4.35 -10.77
C PHE A 116 -8.16 -3.31 -11.66
N PRO A 117 -8.73 -2.92 -12.81
CA PRO A 117 -8.06 -2.05 -13.80
C PRO A 117 -7.54 -0.71 -13.25
N GLN A 118 -8.16 -0.18 -12.21
CA GLN A 118 -7.80 1.06 -11.52
C GLN A 118 -6.69 0.86 -10.48
N ALA A 119 -6.03 -0.30 -10.42
CA ALA A 119 -5.09 -0.61 -9.35
C ALA A 119 -3.86 0.32 -9.34
N PRO A 120 -3.59 1.05 -8.23
CA PRO A 120 -2.37 1.79 -8.07
C PRO A 120 -1.25 0.89 -7.53
N ILE A 121 -0.01 1.33 -7.73
CA ILE A 121 1.11 0.94 -6.89
C ILE A 121 1.47 2.14 -6.01
N LEU A 122 1.52 1.94 -4.70
CA LEU A 122 2.06 2.90 -3.74
C LEU A 122 3.50 2.54 -3.44
N LEU A 123 4.42 3.43 -3.80
CA LEU A 123 5.85 3.27 -3.55
C LEU A 123 6.27 4.16 -2.37
N LEU A 124 6.84 3.58 -1.32
CA LEU A 124 7.34 4.37 -0.19
C LEU A 124 8.48 5.28 -0.63
N ASN A 125 8.38 6.57 -0.27
CA ASN A 125 9.47 7.52 -0.45
C ASN A 125 10.21 7.72 0.88
N ASN A 126 11.33 7.03 1.04
CA ASN A 126 12.12 7.04 2.27
C ASN A 126 12.65 8.46 2.62
N LYS A 127 12.92 9.32 1.63
CA LYS A 127 13.30 10.73 1.86
C LYS A 127 12.16 11.54 2.47
N LYS A 128 10.92 11.34 2.01
CA LYS A 128 9.74 11.96 2.61
C LYS A 128 9.47 11.44 4.02
N LEU A 129 9.64 10.14 4.25
CA LEU A 129 9.52 9.54 5.58
C LEU A 129 10.54 10.14 6.56
N GLU A 130 11.79 10.33 6.12
CA GLU A 130 12.80 11.01 6.92
C GLU A 130 12.44 12.48 7.20
N ALA A 131 11.95 13.20 6.19
CA ALA A 131 11.50 14.58 6.35
C ALA A 131 10.30 14.71 7.30
N LEU A 132 9.38 13.73 7.28
CA LEU A 132 8.25 13.65 8.21
C LEU A 132 8.73 13.55 9.66
N SER A 133 9.70 12.67 9.93
CA SER A 133 10.29 12.51 11.27
C SER A 133 10.96 13.79 11.82
N LYS A 134 11.32 14.71 10.92
CA LYS A 134 11.92 16.03 11.22
C LYS A 134 10.87 17.16 11.25
N GLY A 135 9.58 16.86 11.10
CA GLY A 135 8.48 17.83 11.06
C GLY A 135 8.43 18.68 9.77
N LYS A 136 9.09 18.25 8.70
CA LYS A 136 9.25 19.02 7.45
C LYS A 136 8.36 18.56 6.29
N GLU A 137 7.60 17.48 6.47
CA GLU A 137 6.71 16.93 5.45
C GLU A 137 5.27 16.89 5.97
N ARG A 138 4.31 17.24 5.11
CA ARG A 138 2.87 17.21 5.41
C ARG A 138 2.08 16.37 4.41
N SER A 139 2.64 16.10 3.24
CA SER A 139 2.06 15.24 2.21
C SER A 139 2.22 13.75 2.54
N PRO A 140 1.49 12.84 1.87
CA PRO A 140 1.74 11.41 2.01
C PRO A 140 3.21 11.08 1.72
N VAL A 141 3.80 10.20 2.53
CA VAL A 141 5.19 9.72 2.33
C VAL A 141 5.29 8.64 1.25
N MET A 142 4.19 8.32 0.56
CA MET A 142 4.12 7.37 -0.54
C MET A 142 3.90 8.10 -1.87
N GLN A 143 4.54 7.60 -2.91
CA GLN A 143 4.35 8.02 -4.30
C GLN A 143 3.29 7.14 -4.96
N LEU A 144 2.32 7.80 -5.60
CA LEU A 144 1.31 7.12 -6.39
C LEU A 144 1.88 6.77 -7.77
N CYS A 145 1.79 5.50 -8.16
CA CYS A 145 2.09 5.04 -9.49
C CYS A 145 0.84 4.44 -10.13
N VAL A 146 0.55 4.83 -11.36
CA VAL A 146 -0.62 4.37 -12.12
C VAL A 146 -0.19 3.97 -13.53
N LYS A 147 -0.99 3.16 -14.21
CA LYS A 147 -0.79 2.89 -15.63
C LYS A 147 -1.20 4.08 -16.49
N ASP A 148 -0.39 4.41 -17.48
CA ASP A 148 -0.76 5.34 -18.53
C ASP A 148 -1.61 4.67 -19.62
N ALA A 149 -1.99 5.43 -20.66
CA ALA A 149 -2.75 4.91 -21.79
C ALA A 149 -2.01 3.81 -22.57
N SER A 150 -0.68 3.76 -22.47
CA SER A 150 0.20 2.75 -23.05
C SER A 150 0.41 1.54 -22.12
N LYS A 151 -0.31 1.47 -20.99
CA LYS A 151 -0.21 0.44 -19.95
C LYS A 151 1.14 0.38 -19.24
N ASN A 152 1.95 1.44 -19.33
CA ASN A 152 3.21 1.54 -18.61
C ASN A 152 2.98 2.18 -17.24
N TRP A 153 3.67 1.68 -16.22
CA TRP A 153 3.68 2.27 -14.89
C TRP A 153 4.41 3.61 -14.92
N ARG A 154 3.73 4.67 -14.46
CA ARG A 154 4.31 6.00 -14.27
C ARG A 154 4.05 6.50 -12.86
N VAL A 155 5.03 7.21 -12.30
CA VAL A 155 4.84 7.98 -11.07
C VAL A 155 3.96 9.19 -11.39
N VAL A 156 2.95 9.44 -10.56
CA VAL A 156 2.11 10.63 -10.69
C VAL A 156 2.83 11.83 -10.08
N GLY A 157 3.09 12.84 -10.91
CA GLY A 157 3.66 14.12 -10.49
C GLY A 157 2.64 15.08 -9.87
N ALA A 158 3.12 16.21 -9.35
CA ALA A 158 2.28 17.25 -8.71
C ALA A 158 1.23 17.88 -9.64
N ASP A 159 1.48 17.84 -10.96
CA ASP A 159 0.65 18.47 -11.99
C ASP A 159 -0.27 17.45 -12.69
N GLY A 160 -0.32 16.21 -12.18
CA GLY A 160 -1.10 15.12 -12.75
C GLY A 160 -2.52 15.05 -12.21
N GLY A 161 -3.44 14.56 -13.03
CA GLY A 161 -4.85 14.42 -12.67
C GLY A 161 -5.14 13.45 -11.52
N SER A 162 -4.50 12.28 -11.51
CA SER A 162 -4.68 11.33 -10.42
C SER A 162 -3.95 11.74 -9.15
N LYS A 163 -4.49 11.46 -7.97
CA LYS A 163 -3.86 11.85 -6.71
C LYS A 163 -4.14 10.87 -5.58
N LEU A 164 -3.16 10.74 -4.69
CA LEU A 164 -3.28 10.03 -3.42
C LEU A 164 -3.67 11.03 -2.32
N LEU A 165 -4.73 10.71 -1.58
CA LEU A 165 -5.27 11.51 -0.49
C LEU A 165 -5.28 10.68 0.78
N LEU A 166 -4.79 11.26 1.88
CA LEU A 166 -5.06 10.71 3.21
C LEU A 166 -6.50 11.08 3.56
N LYS A 167 -7.33 10.08 3.83
CA LYS A 167 -8.73 10.29 4.19
C LYS A 167 -8.83 11.12 5.47
N GLU A 168 -7.98 10.83 6.45
CA GLU A 168 -7.85 11.59 7.69
C GLU A 168 -6.63 12.53 7.62
N PRO A 169 -6.82 13.87 7.76
CA PRO A 169 -5.72 14.83 7.75
C PRO A 169 -4.69 14.64 8.88
N SER A 170 -5.08 13.97 9.96
CA SER A 170 -4.24 13.66 11.12
C SER A 170 -3.25 12.51 10.88
N ALA A 171 -3.35 11.77 9.78
CA ALA A 171 -2.63 10.52 9.60
C ALA A 171 -1.11 10.64 9.76
N ASN A 172 -0.50 11.73 9.27
CA ASN A 172 0.93 12.00 9.43
C ASN A 172 1.33 12.40 10.87
N VAL A 173 0.43 13.01 11.62
CA VAL A 173 0.63 13.34 13.05
C VAL A 173 0.63 12.03 13.85
N VAL A 174 -0.41 11.21 13.66
CA VAL A 174 -0.55 9.91 14.33
C VAL A 174 0.59 8.97 13.95
N LEU A 175 1.00 8.96 12.68
CA LEU A 175 2.17 8.21 12.23
C LEU A 175 3.44 8.63 13.00
N SER A 176 3.65 9.92 13.22
CA SER A 176 4.81 10.42 13.96
C SER A 176 4.81 9.91 15.41
N ASP A 177 3.67 9.93 16.08
CA ASP A 177 3.52 9.40 17.44
C ASP A 177 3.81 7.89 17.50
N TYR A 178 3.35 7.12 16.51
CA TYR A 178 3.65 5.68 16.41
C TYR A 178 5.12 5.38 16.07
N ILE A 179 5.78 6.24 15.30
CA ILE A 179 7.22 6.13 15.06
C ILE A 179 7.98 6.39 16.36
N SER A 180 7.62 7.44 17.10
CA SER A 180 8.27 7.80 18.38
C SER A 180 8.07 6.76 19.48
N SER A 181 6.92 6.09 19.50
CA SER A 181 6.61 4.99 20.43
C SER A 181 7.11 3.62 19.95
N GLU A 182 7.82 3.57 18.82
CA GLU A 182 8.34 2.34 18.21
C GLU A 182 7.28 1.26 17.92
N LYS A 183 6.05 1.69 17.62
CA LYS A 183 4.90 0.80 17.34
C LYS A 183 5.15 -0.15 16.17
N TRP A 184 6.11 0.16 15.30
CA TRP A 184 6.57 -0.72 14.23
C TRP A 184 7.04 -2.09 14.71
N LYS A 185 7.44 -2.25 15.98
CA LYS A 185 7.80 -3.55 16.58
C LYS A 185 6.61 -4.50 16.71
N ASP A 186 5.39 -3.96 16.78
CA ASP A 186 4.16 -4.72 17.02
C ASP A 186 3.48 -5.18 15.71
N VAL A 187 3.90 -4.66 14.56
CA VAL A 187 3.34 -5.03 13.26
C VAL A 187 3.69 -6.46 12.95
N THR A 188 2.72 -7.26 12.54
CA THR A 188 2.88 -8.62 12.01
C THR A 188 2.60 -8.59 10.50
N ASP A 189 3.42 -9.25 9.70
CA ASP A 189 3.14 -9.47 8.27
C ASP A 189 2.81 -10.93 7.95
N VAL A 190 2.57 -11.23 6.68
CA VAL A 190 2.22 -12.60 6.28
C VAL A 190 3.42 -13.54 6.34
N ASP A 191 4.64 -13.08 6.08
CA ASP A 191 5.87 -13.88 6.30
C ASP A 191 5.91 -14.40 7.75
N ASP A 192 5.71 -13.53 8.73
CA ASP A 192 5.63 -13.90 10.15
C ASP A 192 4.54 -14.94 10.44
N HIS A 193 3.37 -14.79 9.83
CA HIS A 193 2.24 -15.70 10.01
C HIS A 193 2.49 -17.07 9.38
N LEU A 194 3.14 -17.12 8.22
CA LEU A 194 3.48 -18.38 7.56
C LEU A 194 4.53 -19.16 8.37
N ASP A 195 5.42 -18.45 9.06
CA ASP A 195 6.38 -19.06 10.01
C ASP A 195 5.72 -19.48 11.33
N ASP A 196 4.79 -18.66 11.84
CA ASP A 196 4.05 -18.90 13.08
C ASP A 196 2.58 -18.45 12.93
N VAL A 197 1.69 -19.44 12.73
CA VAL A 197 0.26 -19.20 12.50
C VAL A 197 -0.47 -18.54 13.67
N THR A 198 0.16 -18.44 14.85
CA THR A 198 -0.40 -17.71 16.00
C THR A 198 -0.26 -16.20 15.88
N LYS A 199 0.63 -15.71 14.99
CA LYS A 199 0.79 -14.29 14.71
C LYS A 199 -0.29 -13.83 13.72
N ASP A 200 -1.13 -12.89 14.13
CA ASP A 200 -2.25 -12.43 13.32
C ASP A 200 -1.86 -11.30 12.35
N TRP A 201 -1.78 -11.61 11.05
CA TRP A 201 -1.47 -10.66 9.98
C TRP A 201 -2.53 -9.57 9.78
N LEU A 202 -3.75 -9.72 10.33
CA LEU A 202 -4.76 -8.65 10.33
C LEU A 202 -4.41 -7.51 11.29
N ASN A 203 -3.53 -7.76 12.26
CA ASN A 203 -3.09 -6.78 13.26
C ASN A 203 -4.26 -6.15 14.07
N PRO A 204 -5.21 -6.93 14.63
CA PRO A 204 -6.45 -6.40 15.24
C PRO A 204 -6.22 -5.50 16.47
N GLY A 205 -5.06 -5.58 17.11
CA GLY A 205 -4.66 -4.80 18.29
C GLY A 205 -3.71 -3.64 18.01
N LEU A 206 -3.33 -3.40 16.75
CA LEU A 206 -2.24 -2.46 16.43
C LEU A 206 -2.61 -1.00 16.70
N PHE A 207 -3.88 -0.64 16.55
CA PHE A 207 -4.39 0.73 16.67
C PHE A 207 -5.46 0.92 17.76
N ASN A 208 -5.54 -0.05 18.70
CA ASN A 208 -6.47 0.00 19.84
C ASN A 208 -5.87 0.75 21.04
#